data_AF-A0A0C3GBV6-F1
#
_entry.id   AF-A0A0C3GBV6-F1
#
_cell.length_a   1.000
_cell.length_b   1.000
_cell.length_c   1.000
_cell.angle_alpha   90.00
_cell.angle_beta   90.00
_cell.angle_gamma   90.00
#
_symmetry.space_group_name_H-M   'P 1'
#
loop_
_entity.id
_entity.type
_entity.pdbx_description
1 polymer ?
#
loop_
_entity_poly.entity_id
_entity_poly.type
_entity_poly.pdbx_seq_one_letter_code
_entity_poly.pdbx_strand_id
1 'polypeptide(L)'
;CVCSSPYHNCNGQCSRSCPSDVARKRNGDLQMTLDSRYRCPFGQVACGGYSGPNSYECIDIDTTLDSCGGCVFPIQGRDAGGIDCSAIPQAENVRCVHGGCEVTSCKAGWRVTTNGQSCTPF
;
A
#
# COMPACT_ATOMS: atom_id res chain seq x y z
N CYS A 1 0.16 -55.36 -2.53
CA CYS A 1 0.95 -55.33 -3.79
C CYS A 1 2.40 -54.99 -3.44
N VAL A 2 3.35 -55.77 -3.94
CA VAL A 2 4.80 -55.50 -3.80
C VAL A 2 5.28 -54.98 -5.16
N CYS A 3 5.83 -53.78 -5.22
CA CYS A 3 6.29 -53.15 -6.46
C CYS A 3 7.82 -53.25 -6.56
N SER A 4 8.33 -53.63 -7.72
CA SER A 4 9.76 -53.65 -8.00
C SER A 4 10.30 -52.24 -8.22
N SER A 5 11.53 -51.96 -7.79
CA SER A 5 12.21 -50.68 -8.06
C SER A 5 12.19 -50.35 -9.56
N PRO A 6 11.90 -49.10 -9.99
CA PRO A 6 11.69 -47.87 -9.22
C PRO A 6 10.20 -47.53 -8.94
N TYR A 7 9.32 -48.51 -8.84
CA TYR A 7 7.87 -48.29 -8.71
C TYR A 7 7.42 -48.35 -7.24
N HIS A 8 6.46 -47.49 -6.88
CA HIS A 8 5.86 -47.39 -5.55
C HIS A 8 4.39 -47.85 -5.59
N ASN A 9 3.90 -48.44 -4.50
CA ASN A 9 2.50 -48.82 -4.37
C ASN A 9 1.67 -47.60 -3.94
N CYS A 10 0.71 -47.22 -4.77
CA CYS A 10 -0.23 -46.14 -4.56
C CYS A 10 -1.65 -46.73 -4.56
N ASN A 11 -2.24 -46.90 -3.37
CA ASN A 11 -3.61 -47.43 -3.19
C ASN A 11 -3.88 -48.75 -3.94
N GLY A 12 -2.90 -49.66 -3.95
CA GLY A 12 -3.02 -50.99 -4.58
C GLY A 12 -2.54 -51.07 -6.03
N GLN A 13 -2.14 -49.94 -6.64
CA GLN A 13 -1.54 -49.92 -7.98
C GLN A 13 -0.07 -49.50 -7.92
N CYS A 14 0.79 -50.12 -8.73
CA CYS A 14 2.20 -49.72 -8.82
C CYS A 14 2.36 -48.58 -9.83
N SER A 15 2.86 -47.42 -9.42
CA SER A 15 3.23 -46.32 -10.32
C SER A 15 4.63 -45.78 -9.99
N ARG A 16 5.26 -45.07 -10.93
CA ARG A 16 6.57 -44.43 -10.68
C ARG A 16 6.48 -43.21 -9.75
N SER A 17 5.29 -42.63 -9.64
CA SER A 17 5.01 -41.44 -8.84
C SER A 17 3.58 -41.56 -8.35
N CYS A 18 3.37 -41.59 -7.04
CA CYS A 18 2.02 -41.53 -6.49
C CYS A 18 1.47 -40.13 -6.71
N PRO A 19 0.34 -39.95 -7.41
CA PRO A 19 -0.42 -38.71 -7.34
C PRO A 19 -1.00 -38.66 -5.93
N SER A 20 -0.28 -38.03 -5.00
CA SER A 20 -0.88 -37.67 -3.72
C SER A 20 -2.00 -36.67 -4.01
N ASP A 21 -3.23 -37.02 -3.65
CA ASP A 21 -4.45 -36.19 -3.71
C ASP A 21 -4.40 -34.92 -2.84
N VAL A 22 -3.20 -34.40 -2.61
CA VAL A 22 -2.99 -33.01 -2.26
C VAL A 22 -2.40 -32.36 -3.50
N ALA A 23 -3.27 -32.03 -4.45
CA ALA A 23 -3.07 -30.81 -5.19
C ALA A 23 -2.82 -29.74 -4.12
N ARG A 24 -1.54 -29.38 -3.88
CA ARG A 24 -1.26 -28.07 -3.33
C ARG A 24 -1.85 -27.13 -4.35
N LYS A 25 -3.12 -26.77 -4.16
CA LYS A 25 -3.62 -25.50 -4.60
C LYS A 25 -2.59 -24.54 -4.04
N ARG A 26 -1.69 -24.04 -4.89
CA ARG A 26 -1.21 -22.68 -4.72
C ARG A 26 -2.46 -21.84 -4.92
N ASN A 27 -3.34 -21.87 -3.90
CA ASN A 27 -4.42 -20.93 -3.76
C ASN A 27 -3.72 -19.58 -3.95
N GLY A 28 -4.23 -18.81 -4.90
CA GLY A 28 -3.78 -17.46 -5.18
C GLY A 28 -4.05 -16.62 -3.94
N ASP A 29 -3.14 -16.72 -2.99
CA ASP A 29 -3.06 -15.91 -1.79
C ASP A 29 -1.59 -15.50 -1.63
N LEU A 30 -1.09 -14.85 -2.69
CA LEU A 30 0.04 -13.94 -2.58
C LEU A 30 -0.39 -12.61 -1.93
N GLN A 31 -1.46 -12.62 -1.13
CA GLN A 31 -1.90 -11.49 -0.32
C GLN A 31 -1.34 -11.57 1.12
N MET A 32 -0.27 -12.36 1.34
CA MET A 32 0.31 -12.55 2.69
C MET A 32 1.77 -12.12 2.89
N THR A 33 2.46 -11.43 1.96
CA THR A 33 3.90 -11.12 2.19
C THR A 33 4.44 -9.77 1.69
N LEU A 34 3.61 -8.81 1.27
CA LEU A 34 4.07 -7.41 1.19
C LEU A 34 4.19 -6.81 2.60
N ASP A 35 3.17 -7.02 3.43
CA ASP A 35 3.07 -6.37 4.76
C ASP A 35 4.13 -6.85 5.76
N SER A 36 4.60 -8.10 5.67
CA SER A 36 5.64 -8.58 6.59
C SER A 36 7.02 -7.96 6.34
N ARG A 37 7.29 -7.43 5.13
CA ARG A 37 8.57 -6.77 4.79
C ARG A 37 8.60 -5.30 5.18
N TYR A 38 7.44 -4.68 5.25
CA TYR A 38 7.27 -3.25 5.46
C TYR A 38 6.57 -3.01 6.79
N ARG A 39 7.34 -3.02 7.88
CA ARG A 39 6.81 -2.92 9.24
C ARG A 39 6.88 -1.48 9.71
N CYS A 40 5.73 -0.91 10.02
CA CYS A 40 5.64 0.40 10.63
C CYS A 40 5.08 0.33 12.06
N PRO A 41 5.41 1.31 12.90
CA PRO A 41 4.72 1.53 14.16
C PRO A 41 3.19 1.64 13.98
N PHE A 42 2.46 1.47 15.08
CA PHE A 42 1.02 1.66 15.09
C PHE A 42 0.65 3.07 14.59
N GLY A 43 -0.38 3.16 13.75
CA GLY A 43 -0.86 4.42 13.17
C GLY A 43 -0.06 4.93 11.97
N GLN A 44 0.94 4.17 11.47
CA GLN A 44 1.72 4.56 10.31
C GLN A 44 1.59 3.55 9.17
N VAL A 45 1.79 4.03 7.95
CA VAL A 45 1.75 3.25 6.71
C VAL A 45 3.12 3.30 6.04
N ALA A 46 3.56 2.17 5.51
CA ALA A 46 4.79 2.11 4.73
C ALA A 46 4.57 2.71 3.34
N CYS A 47 5.23 3.83 3.08
CA CYS A 47 5.28 4.50 1.78
C CYS A 47 6.66 4.32 1.16
N GLY A 48 6.74 4.38 -0.17
CA GLY A 48 7.99 4.23 -0.91
C GLY A 48 8.95 5.37 -0.60
N GLY A 49 10.20 5.04 -0.27
CA GLY A 49 11.24 6.01 0.05
C GLY A 49 12.07 6.42 -1.17
N TYR A 50 12.80 7.52 -1.03
CA TYR A 50 13.68 8.06 -2.09
C TYR A 50 15.02 7.31 -2.24
N SER A 51 15.37 6.43 -1.30
CA SER A 51 16.66 5.72 -1.29
C SER A 51 16.73 4.54 -2.27
N GLY A 52 15.68 4.29 -3.06
CA GLY A 52 15.66 3.31 -4.14
C GLY A 52 14.43 2.40 -4.13
N PRO A 53 14.35 1.43 -5.07
CA PRO A 53 13.13 0.67 -5.38
C PRO A 53 12.55 -0.19 -4.24
N ASN A 54 13.38 -0.49 -3.24
CA ASN A 54 13.00 -1.29 -2.07
C ASN A 54 13.02 -0.47 -0.76
N SER A 55 13.32 0.81 -0.84
CA SER A 55 13.30 1.68 0.34
C SER A 55 11.87 2.08 0.66
N TYR A 56 11.60 2.21 1.95
CA TYR A 56 10.32 2.67 2.44
C TYR A 56 10.54 3.53 3.68
N GLU A 57 9.55 4.35 3.95
CA GLU A 57 9.44 5.15 5.15
C GLU A 57 8.06 4.94 5.78
N CYS A 58 8.00 5.10 7.09
CA CYS A 58 6.74 4.99 7.82
C CYS A 58 6.15 6.37 8.00
N ILE A 59 5.00 6.59 7.35
CA ILE A 59 4.33 7.88 7.30
C ILE A 59 3.01 7.78 8.08
N ASP A 60 2.74 8.79 8.90
CA ASP A 60 1.42 9.01 9.47
C ASP A 60 0.57 9.76 8.44
N ILE A 61 -0.22 9.00 7.68
CA ILE A 61 -1.04 9.54 6.59
C ILE A 61 -2.19 10.42 7.08
N ASP A 62 -2.48 10.45 8.39
CA ASP A 62 -3.54 11.28 8.94
C ASP A 62 -3.08 12.71 9.21
N THR A 63 -1.76 12.95 9.26
CA THR A 63 -1.17 14.24 9.66
C THR A 63 -0.02 14.71 8.76
N THR A 64 0.61 13.83 7.98
CA THR A 64 1.67 14.21 7.05
C THR A 64 1.10 14.91 5.81
N LEU A 65 1.59 16.13 5.54
CA LEU A 65 1.09 17.00 4.48
C LEU A 65 1.31 16.44 3.07
N ASP A 66 2.46 15.80 2.86
CA ASP A 66 3.01 15.36 1.59
C ASP A 66 2.49 13.95 1.19
N SER A 67 1.71 13.32 2.06
CA SER A 67 1.13 11.98 1.92
C SER A 67 -0.13 11.88 2.76
N CYS A 68 -0.99 12.88 2.61
CA CYS A 68 -2.23 12.96 3.35
C CYS A 68 -3.26 11.97 2.80
N GLY A 69 -3.87 11.17 3.66
CA GLY A 69 -4.89 10.17 3.30
C GLY A 69 -4.33 8.90 2.65
N GLY A 70 -3.02 8.84 2.39
CA GLY A 70 -2.36 7.68 1.81
C GLY A 70 -0.95 8.00 1.33
N CYS A 71 -0.27 7.02 0.76
CA CYS A 71 1.05 7.26 0.18
C CYS A 71 0.91 7.96 -1.19
N VAL A 72 1.59 9.09 -1.36
CA VAL A 72 1.81 9.69 -2.70
C VAL A 72 2.75 8.81 -3.52
N PHE A 73 3.80 8.29 -2.88
CA PHE A 73 4.70 7.29 -3.44
C PHE A 73 4.43 5.95 -2.78
N PRO A 74 3.68 5.03 -3.39
CA PRO A 74 3.42 3.74 -2.79
C PRO A 74 4.64 2.83 -2.88
N ILE A 75 4.75 1.89 -1.94
CA ILE A 75 5.64 0.73 -2.09
C ILE A 75 5.18 -0.15 -3.25
N GLN A 76 6.08 -0.98 -3.80
CA GLN A 76 5.74 -1.90 -4.88
C GLN A 76 4.53 -2.78 -4.53
N GLY A 77 3.55 -2.79 -5.44
CA GLY A 77 2.33 -3.59 -5.30
C GLY A 77 1.25 -2.95 -4.42
N ARG A 78 1.40 -1.70 -4.00
CA ARG A 78 0.31 -0.87 -3.44
C ARG A 78 -0.08 0.24 -4.41
N ASP A 79 -1.33 0.66 -4.33
CA ASP A 79 -1.85 1.79 -5.09
C ASP A 79 -1.45 3.12 -4.44
N ALA A 80 -1.25 4.13 -5.29
CA ALA A 80 -1.12 5.50 -4.83
C ALA A 80 -2.50 6.01 -4.41
N GLY A 81 -2.60 6.57 -3.21
CA GLY A 81 -3.85 7.11 -2.66
C GLY A 81 -3.67 8.39 -1.85
N GLY A 82 -2.42 8.81 -1.64
CA GLY A 82 -2.09 10.05 -0.94
C GLY A 82 -2.21 11.28 -1.80
N ILE A 83 -2.39 12.41 -1.13
CA ILE A 83 -2.35 13.75 -1.74
C ILE A 83 -1.27 14.56 -1.03
N ASP A 84 -0.48 15.29 -1.82
CA ASP A 84 0.38 16.35 -1.31
C ASP A 84 -0.45 17.64 -1.18
N CYS A 85 -0.90 17.93 0.05
CA CYS A 85 -1.70 19.12 0.32
C CYS A 85 -0.91 20.43 0.13
N SER A 86 0.43 20.39 0.15
CA SER A 86 1.27 21.58 -0.09
C SER A 86 1.19 22.06 -1.54
N ALA A 87 0.81 21.18 -2.45
CA ALA A 87 0.66 21.47 -3.87
C ALA A 87 -0.68 22.15 -4.23
N ILE A 88 -1.56 22.43 -3.25
CA ILE A 88 -2.85 23.09 -3.50
C ILE A 88 -2.62 24.49 -4.08
N PRO A 89 -3.15 24.80 -5.28
CA PRO A 89 -2.91 26.08 -5.92
C PRO A 89 -3.40 27.24 -5.07
N GLN A 90 -2.55 28.26 -4.93
CA GLN A 90 -2.84 29.54 -4.26
C GLN A 90 -3.12 29.44 -2.76
N ALA A 91 -3.02 28.24 -2.19
CA ALA A 91 -2.98 28.08 -0.76
C ALA A 91 -1.68 28.68 -0.21
N GLU A 92 -1.79 29.26 0.98
CA GLU A 92 -0.67 29.80 1.74
C GLU A 92 -0.39 28.93 2.96
N ASN A 93 -1.44 28.53 3.69
CA ASN A 93 -1.34 27.59 4.80
C ASN A 93 -2.33 26.43 4.61
N VAL A 94 -1.80 25.22 4.72
CA VAL A 94 -2.54 23.96 4.57
C VAL A 94 -2.19 23.01 5.69
N ARG A 95 -3.10 22.08 5.98
CA ARG A 95 -2.93 21.02 6.97
C ARG A 95 -3.45 19.70 6.42
N CYS A 96 -2.88 18.61 6.90
CA CYS A 96 -3.49 17.29 6.79
C CYS A 96 -4.19 16.99 8.11
N VAL A 97 -5.49 16.68 8.05
CA VAL A 97 -6.31 16.40 9.23
C VAL A 97 -7.15 15.17 8.92
N HIS A 98 -6.93 14.08 9.66
CA HIS A 98 -7.64 12.81 9.48
C HIS A 98 -7.59 12.30 8.02
N GLY A 99 -6.44 12.48 7.38
CA GLY A 99 -6.22 12.07 5.99
C GLY A 99 -6.88 12.97 4.94
N GLY A 100 -7.43 14.12 5.35
CA GLY A 100 -7.99 15.12 4.45
C GLY A 100 -7.16 16.40 4.42
N CYS A 101 -6.99 16.98 3.23
CA CYS A 101 -6.40 18.31 3.10
C CYS A 101 -7.38 19.40 3.57
N GLU A 102 -6.90 20.28 4.44
CA GLU A 102 -7.59 21.47 4.92
C GLU A 102 -6.77 22.72 4.60
N VAL A 103 -7.35 23.63 3.83
CA VAL A 103 -6.79 24.93 3.51
C VAL A 103 -7.24 25.93 4.59
N THR A 104 -6.26 26.48 5.30
CA THR A 104 -6.52 27.43 6.40
C THR A 104 -6.36 28.88 5.96
N SER A 105 -5.49 29.16 4.98
CA SER A 105 -5.39 30.48 4.35
C SER A 105 -4.93 30.39 2.89
N CYS A 106 -5.33 31.39 2.11
CA CYS A 106 -4.95 31.58 0.72
C CYS A 106 -4.09 32.83 0.55
N LYS A 107 -3.27 32.85 -0.50
CA LYS A 107 -2.46 34.01 -0.88
C LYS A 107 -3.34 35.24 -1.15
N ALA A 108 -2.72 36.42 -1.08
CA ALA A 108 -3.38 37.69 -1.40
C ALA A 108 -4.08 37.63 -2.78
N GLY A 109 -5.32 38.13 -2.84
CA GLY A 109 -6.17 38.03 -4.04
C GLY A 109 -7.09 36.80 -4.09
N TRP A 110 -6.98 35.90 -3.11
CA TRP A 110 -7.75 34.65 -3.05
C TRP A 110 -8.44 34.47 -1.69
N ARG A 111 -9.53 33.71 -1.68
CA ARG A 111 -10.27 33.27 -0.49
C ARG A 111 -10.43 31.76 -0.45
N VAL A 112 -10.48 31.21 0.76
CA VAL A 112 -10.76 29.78 1.00
C VAL A 112 -12.18 29.46 0.56
N THR A 113 -12.39 28.32 -0.09
CA THR A 113 -13.71 27.83 -0.45
C THR A 113 -14.52 27.40 0.76
N THR A 114 -15.85 27.29 0.62
CA THR A 114 -16.75 26.87 1.71
C THR A 114 -16.45 25.47 2.23
N ASN A 115 -15.92 24.57 1.39
CA ASN A 115 -15.50 23.23 1.80
C ASN A 115 -14.07 23.19 2.36
N GLY A 116 -13.34 24.30 2.41
CA GLY A 116 -12.00 24.37 3.00
C GLY A 116 -10.93 23.60 2.23
N GLN A 117 -11.15 23.26 0.96
CA GLN A 117 -10.24 22.39 0.19
C GLN A 117 -9.46 23.12 -0.91
N SER A 118 -9.83 24.35 -1.23
CA SER A 118 -9.17 25.10 -2.29
C SER A 118 -9.28 26.61 -2.08
N CYS A 119 -8.61 27.34 -2.96
CA CYS A 119 -8.64 28.79 -3.02
C CYS A 119 -9.33 29.25 -4.30
N THR A 120 -10.17 30.28 -4.20
CA THR A 120 -10.79 30.95 -5.36
C THR A 120 -10.47 32.44 -5.35
N PRO A 121 -10.36 33.09 -6.52
CA PRO A 121 -10.15 34.54 -6.56
C PRO A 121 -11.33 35.29 -5.94
N PHE A 122 -11.06 36.51 -5.47
CA PHE A 122 -12.11 37.40 -4.96
C PHE A 122 -13.15 37.75 -6.02
#